data_AF-A0A7J7DZQ8-F1
#
_entry.id   AF-A0A7J7DZQ8-F1
#
_cell.length_a   1.000
_cell.length_b   1.000
_cell.length_c   1.000
_cell.angle_alpha   90.00
_cell.angle_beta   90.00
_cell.angle_gamma   90.00
#
_symmetry.space_group_name_H-M   'P 1'
#
loop_
_entity.id
_entity.type
_entity.pdbx_description
1 polymer ?
#
loop_
_entity_poly.entity_id
_entity_poly.type
_entity_poly.pdbx_seq_one_letter_code
_entity_poly.pdbx_strand_id
1 'polypeptide(L)' 'MAKKQGSNTKKLLERAAEEFGFSNHGRIVLPCDESTFLITVSNIAAANECT' A
#
# COMPACT_ATOMS: atom_id res chain seq x y z
N MET A 1 -30.68 -2.42 -10.64
CA MET A 1 -29.61 -2.65 -9.64
C MET A 1 -28.34 -3.09 -10.37
N ALA A 2 -27.38 -2.17 -10.60
CA ALA A 2 -26.18 -2.48 -11.39
C ALA A 2 -25.23 -3.38 -10.58
N LYS A 3 -25.02 -4.62 -11.03
CA LYS A 3 -23.95 -5.50 -10.52
C LYS A 3 -22.63 -5.00 -11.09
N LYS A 4 -21.85 -4.28 -10.29
CA LYS A 4 -20.48 -3.88 -10.65
C LYS A 4 -19.62 -5.15 -10.65
N GLN A 5 -19.29 -5.68 -11.83
CA GLN A 5 -18.39 -6.82 -11.99
C GLN A 5 -17.03 -6.45 -11.37
N GLY A 6 -16.74 -6.98 -10.19
CA GLY A 6 -15.57 -6.62 -9.39
C GLY A 6 -14.28 -7.19 -9.96
N SER A 7 -13.37 -6.28 -10.35
CA SER A 7 -12.03 -6.47 -10.91
C SER A 7 -11.17 -7.54 -10.22
N ASN A 8 -10.38 -8.28 -11.02
CA ASN A 8 -9.38 -9.29 -10.62
C ASN A 8 -8.43 -8.87 -9.48
N THR A 9 -8.29 -7.57 -9.23
CA THR A 9 -7.48 -6.98 -8.15
C THR A 9 -7.88 -7.49 -6.77
N LYS A 10 -9.18 -7.65 -6.49
CA LYS A 10 -9.63 -8.06 -5.14
C LYS A 10 -9.14 -9.47 -4.76
N LYS A 11 -9.20 -10.39 -5.72
CA LYS A 11 -8.80 -11.79 -5.53
C LYS A 11 -7.28 -11.95 -5.37
N LEU A 12 -6.50 -11.06 -6.00
CA LEU A 12 -5.05 -11.01 -5.82
C LEU A 12 -4.68 -10.52 -4.41
N LEU A 13 -5.38 -9.50 -3.91
CA LEU A 13 -5.15 -8.97 -2.57
C LEU A 13 -5.55 -9.98 -1.48
N GLU A 14 -6.65 -10.70 -1.66
CA GLU A 14 -7.07 -11.78 -0.75
C GLU A 14 -5.99 -12.87 -0.64
N ARG A 15 -5.44 -13.33 -1.77
CA ARG A 15 -4.33 -14.30 -1.76
C ARG A 15 -3.06 -13.77 -1.12
N ALA A 16 -2.71 -12.51 -1.38
CA ALA A 16 -1.54 -11.90 -0.75
C ALA A 16 -1.71 -11.78 0.77
N ALA A 17 -2.93 -11.55 1.25
CA ALA A 17 -3.25 -11.55 2.67
C ALA A 17 -3.06 -12.95 3.29
N GLU A 18 -3.52 -14.00 2.61
CA GLU A 18 -3.38 -15.39 3.05
C GLU A 18 -1.92 -15.86 3.08
N GLU A 19 -1.12 -15.50 2.06
CA GLU A 19 0.23 -16.01 1.86
C GLU A 19 1.31 -15.19 2.60
N PHE A 20 1.13 -13.87 2.70
CA PHE A 20 2.12 -12.96 3.28
C PHE A 20 1.62 -12.21 4.53
N GLY A 21 0.40 -12.48 5.00
CA GLY A 21 -0.20 -11.76 6.13
C GLY A 21 -0.54 -10.31 5.82
N PHE A 22 -0.68 -9.95 4.54
CA PHE A 22 -0.97 -8.58 4.12
C PHE A 22 -2.39 -8.15 4.50
N SER A 23 -2.53 -7.52 5.67
CA SER A 23 -3.76 -6.98 6.22
C SER A 23 -3.67 -5.44 6.30
N ASN A 24 -3.66 -4.76 5.15
CA ASN A 24 -3.74 -3.30 5.13
C ASN A 24 -5.19 -2.84 4.93
N HIS A 25 -5.83 -2.44 6.02
CA HIS A 25 -7.17 -1.82 6.00
C HIS A 25 -7.12 -0.30 5.85
N GLY A 26 -5.91 0.27 5.81
CA GLY A 26 -5.67 1.70 5.67
C GLY A 26 -5.68 2.15 4.22
N ARG A 27 -5.74 3.47 4.02
CA ARG A 27 -5.41 4.08 2.74
C ARG A 27 -3.98 4.58 2.82
N ILE A 28 -3.21 4.34 1.78
CA ILE A 28 -1.92 5.01 1.60
C ILE A 28 -2.22 6.38 1.01
N VAL A 29 -1.96 7.44 1.76
CA VAL A 29 -2.04 8.80 1.24
C VAL A 29 -0.68 9.15 0.68
N LEU A 30 -0.60 9.26 -0.64
CA LEU A 30 0.59 9.71 -1.31
C LEU A 30 0.56 11.24 -1.41
N PRO A 31 1.60 11.96 -0.96
CA PRO A 31 1.73 13.38 -1.24
C PRO A 31 1.80 13.59 -2.76
N CYS A 32 1.11 14.63 -3.23
CA CYS A 32 1.08 14.98 -4.66
C CYS A 32 2.40 15.65 -5.11
N ASP A 33 3.11 16.25 -4.16
CA ASP A 33 4.41 16.88 -4.39
C ASP A 33 5.52 15.83 -4.33
N GLU A 34 6.32 15.78 -5.38
CA GLU A 34 7.39 14.80 -5.56
C GLU A 34 8.48 14.95 -4.50
N SER A 35 8.86 16.18 -4.17
CA SER A 35 9.91 16.44 -3.20
C SER A 35 9.49 15.99 -1.79
N THR A 36 8.22 16.23 -1.44
CA THR A 36 7.61 15.72 -0.21
C THR A 36 7.59 14.20 -0.17
N PHE A 37 7.26 13.53 -1.28
CA PHE A 37 7.32 12.07 -1.38
C PHE A 37 8.74 11.55 -1.13
N LEU A 38 9.74 12.09 -1.84
CA LEU A 38 11.13 11.67 -1.72
C LEU A 38 11.65 11.83 -0.29
N ILE A 39 11.45 13.00 0.32
CA ILE A 39 11.87 13.25 1.71
C ILE A 39 11.24 12.22 2.66
N THR A 40 9.94 11.97 2.51
CA THR A 40 9.21 11.01 3.36
C THR A 40 9.78 9.60 3.22
N VAL A 41 10.01 9.13 2.00
CA VAL A 41 10.57 7.80 1.74
C VAL A 41 12.00 7.67 2.25
N SER A 42 12.84 8.68 2.02
CA SER A 42 14.22 8.69 2.53
C SER A 42 14.29 8.62 4.05
N ASN A 43 13.41 9.35 4.75
CA ASN A 43 13.35 9.31 6.22
C ASN A 43 12.93 7.93 6.75
N ILE A 44 11.97 7.27 6.09
CA ILE A 44 11.54 5.92 6.48
C ILE A 44 12.64 4.89 6.19
N ALA A 45 13.32 5.00 5.05
CA ALA A 45 14.44 4.12 4.71
C ALA A 45 15.57 4.23 5.74
N ALA A 46 15.96 5.47 6.11
CA ALA A 46 16.99 5.73 7.11
C ALA A 46 16.60 5.26 8.52
N ALA A 47 15.31 5.27 8.86
CA ALA A 47 14.83 4.75 10.15
C ALA A 47 14.91 3.22 10.25
N ASN A 48 15.04 2.51 9.12
CA ASN A 48 15.11 1.04 9.09
C ASN A 48 16.55 0.49 9.10
N GLU A 49 17.56 1.35 9.13
CA GLU A 49 19.00 0.98 9.16
C GLU A 49 19.65 1.18 10.54
N CYS A 50 18.83 1.34 11.59
CA CYS A 50 19.24 1.25 12.99
C CYS A 50 18.39 0.20 13.74
N THR A 51 18.58 -1.08 13.43
CA THR A 51 18.25 -2.24 14.28
C THR A 51 19.10 -3.42 13.80
#